data_AF-W9HFX2-F1
#
_entry.id   AF-W9HFX2-F1
#
_cell.length_a   1.000
_cell.length_b   1.000
_cell.length_c   1.000
_cell.angle_alpha   90.00
_cell.angle_beta   90.00
_cell.angle_gamma   90.00
#
_symmetry.space_group_name_H-M   'P 1'
#
loop_
_entity.id
_entity.type
_entity.pdbx_description
1 polymer ?
#
loop_
_entity_poly.entity_id
_entity_poly.type
_entity_poly.pdbx_seq_one_letter_code
_entity_poly.pdbx_strand_id
1 'polypeptide(L)'
;MADEIQPHNQKPASVWNSGGKRYEEISRGIADSIEHCVLRLNPQPGERVLDLATGTGWTSRLVARRGAKVIGVDLGADLVATATQRAEAEGLEIEYRVGDAV
;
A
#
# COMPACT_ATOMS: atom_id res chain seq x y z
N MET A 1 -3.22 -11.97 -17.40
CA MET A 1 -2.59 -13.12 -16.71
C MET A 1 -1.29 -12.64 -16.07
N ALA A 2 -1.41 -11.74 -15.09
CA ALA A 2 -0.26 -11.15 -14.38
C ALA A 2 -0.61 -10.97 -12.89
N ASP A 3 -1.31 -11.97 -12.32
CA ASP A 3 -1.75 -11.98 -10.92
C ASP A 3 -1.03 -13.07 -10.10
N GLU A 4 -0.04 -13.75 -10.69
CA GLU A 4 0.67 -14.84 -10.02
C GLU A 4 2.03 -14.36 -9.52
N ILE A 5 2.24 -14.46 -8.20
CA ILE A 5 3.53 -14.19 -7.56
C ILE A 5 4.56 -15.16 -8.12
N GLN A 6 5.69 -14.62 -8.59
CA GLN A 6 6.71 -15.46 -9.20
C GLN A 6 7.28 -16.46 -8.18
N PRO A 7 7.70 -17.68 -8.60
CA PRO A 7 8.15 -18.72 -7.68
C PRO A 7 9.25 -18.27 -6.71
N HIS A 8 10.16 -17.40 -7.15
CA HIS A 8 11.25 -16.88 -6.33
C HIS A 8 10.79 -15.84 -5.30
N ASN A 9 9.61 -15.22 -5.50
CA ASN A 9 9.01 -14.22 -4.62
C ASN A 9 7.93 -14.79 -3.69
N GLN A 10 7.59 -16.08 -3.81
CA GLN A 10 6.62 -16.74 -2.91
C GLN A 10 7.05 -16.69 -1.44
N LYS A 11 8.34 -16.89 -1.17
CA LYS A 11 8.86 -16.81 0.20
C LYS A 11 8.77 -15.39 0.78
N PRO A 12 9.26 -14.33 0.10
CA PRO A 12 8.99 -12.94 0.49
C PRO A 12 7.51 -12.68 0.73
N ALA A 13 6.63 -13.11 -0.18
CA ALA A 13 5.20 -12.89 -0.04
C ALA A 13 4.64 -13.50 1.25
N SER A 14 5.00 -14.75 1.55
CA SER A 14 4.62 -15.40 2.80
C SER A 14 5.15 -14.67 4.04
N VAL A 15 6.41 -14.21 4.01
CA VAL A 15 7.03 -13.50 5.14
C VAL A 15 6.30 -12.19 5.44
N TRP A 16 6.10 -11.34 4.43
CA TRP A 16 5.42 -10.06 4.62
C TRP A 16 3.95 -10.22 4.99
N ASN A 17 3.28 -11.23 4.42
CA ASN A 17 1.90 -11.54 4.73
C ASN A 17 1.71 -12.10 6.15
N SER A 18 2.75 -12.68 6.76
CA SER A 18 2.65 -13.31 8.09
C SER A 18 2.23 -12.34 9.22
N GLY A 19 2.47 -11.03 9.03
CA GLY A 19 2.04 -9.99 9.97
C GLY A 19 0.54 -9.71 9.92
N GLY A 20 -0.11 -9.90 8.76
CA GLY A 20 -1.50 -9.53 8.51
C GLY A 20 -1.82 -8.13 9.03
N LYS A 21 -2.93 -7.98 9.78
CA LYS A 21 -3.35 -6.70 10.36
C LYS A 21 -2.34 -6.08 11.35
N ARG A 22 -1.50 -6.88 12.00
CA ARG A 22 -0.47 -6.40 12.95
C ARG A 22 0.66 -5.66 12.25
N TYR A 23 0.79 -5.81 10.93
CA TYR A 23 1.73 -5.02 10.15
C TYR A 23 1.47 -3.52 10.25
N GLU A 24 0.23 -3.09 10.55
CA GLU A 24 -0.07 -1.69 10.82
C GLU A 24 0.69 -1.14 12.03
N GLU A 25 1.01 -1.96 13.04
CA GLU A 25 1.77 -1.50 14.20
C GLU A 25 3.20 -1.13 13.79
N ILE A 26 3.76 -1.86 12.82
CA ILE A 26 5.05 -1.54 12.19
C ILE A 26 4.91 -0.21 11.42
N SER A 27 3.91 -0.07 10.57
CA SER A 27 3.63 1.17 9.82
C SER A 27 3.48 2.37 10.76
N ARG A 28 2.79 2.19 11.89
CA ARG A 28 2.61 3.22 12.92
C ARG A 28 3.93 3.61 13.57
N GLY A 29 4.83 2.66 13.81
CA GLY A 29 6.16 2.92 14.37
C GLY A 29 7.07 3.77 13.47
N ILE A 30 6.78 3.83 12.17
CA ILE A 30 7.55 4.60 11.18
C ILE A 30 6.71 5.71 10.51
N ALA A 31 5.53 6.02 11.05
CA ALA A 31 4.57 6.93 10.42
C ALA A 31 5.18 8.30 10.11
N ASP A 32 5.97 8.87 11.03
CA ASP A 32 6.63 10.17 10.83
C ASP A 32 7.56 10.17 9.62
N SER A 33 8.25 9.06 9.36
CA SER A 33 9.13 8.92 8.19
C SER A 33 8.33 8.83 6.90
N ILE A 34 7.21 8.08 6.92
CA ILE A 34 6.30 7.98 5.78
C ILE A 34 5.70 9.36 5.46
N GLU A 35 5.21 10.07 6.47
CA GLU A 35 4.66 11.42 6.32
C GLU A 35 5.70 12.40 5.78
N HIS A 36 6.94 12.34 6.27
CA HIS A 36 8.02 13.15 5.73
C HIS A 36 8.24 12.89 4.23
N CYS A 37 8.25 11.63 3.80
CA CYS A 37 8.37 11.27 2.39
C CYS A 37 7.20 11.81 1.55
N VAL A 38 5.96 11.68 2.03
CA VAL A 38 4.77 12.19 1.32
C VAL A 38 4.80 13.73 1.22
N LEU A 39 5.26 14.42 2.26
CA LEU A 39 5.44 15.88 2.22
C LEU A 39 6.47 16.30 1.16
N ARG A 40 7.54 15.53 0.99
CA ARG A 40 8.57 15.80 -0.03
C ARG A 40 8.12 15.43 -1.43
N LEU A 41 7.33 14.35 -1.57
CA LEU A 41 6.67 13.98 -2.83
C LEU A 41 5.73 15.09 -3.30
N ASN A 42 5.05 15.75 -2.35
CA ASN A 42 4.11 16.84 -2.59
C ASN A 42 3.08 16.50 -3.70
N PRO A 43 2.31 15.41 -3.55
CA PRO A 43 1.35 14.99 -4.57
C PRO A 43 0.27 16.06 -4.78
N GLN A 44 -0.03 16.33 -6.04
CA GLN A 44 -1.02 17.32 -6.44
C GLN A 44 -2.38 16.67 -6.73
N PRO A 45 -3.49 17.43 -6.54
CA PRO A 45 -4.82 16.95 -6.92
C PRO A 45 -4.88 16.48 -8.38
N GLY A 46 -5.45 15.30 -8.61
CA GLY A 46 -5.62 14.72 -9.94
C GLY A 46 -4.39 13.98 -10.51
N GLU A 47 -3.22 14.08 -9.87
CA GLU A 47 -2.05 13.29 -10.27
C GLU A 47 -2.31 11.80 -10.10
N ARG A 48 -1.66 10.98 -10.93
CA ARG A 48 -1.75 9.53 -10.88
C ARG A 48 -0.50 8.98 -10.21
N VAL A 49 -0.66 8.28 -9.10
CA VAL A 49 0.45 7.74 -8.31
C VAL A 49 0.31 6.22 -8.21
N LEU A 50 1.42 5.53 -8.45
CA LEU A 50 1.57 4.09 -8.18
C LEU A 50 2.40 3.92 -6.91
N ASP A 51 1.81 3.28 -5.90
CA ASP A 51 2.46 2.93 -4.64
C ASP A 51 2.85 1.45 -4.66
N LEU A 52 4.11 1.15 -4.98
CA LEU A 52 4.65 -0.22 -5.03
C LEU A 52 5.11 -0.67 -3.64
N ALA A 53 4.80 -1.92 -3.28
CA ALA A 53 4.95 -2.44 -1.93
C ALA A 53 4.15 -1.62 -0.90
N THR A 54 2.87 -1.38 -1.21
CA THR A 54 1.99 -0.48 -0.44
C THR A 54 1.69 -0.97 0.99
N GLY A 55 1.92 -2.25 1.29
CA GLY A 55 1.62 -2.86 2.57
C GLY A 55 0.15 -2.64 2.97
N THR A 56 -0.07 -2.08 4.17
CA THR A 56 -1.41 -1.74 4.67
C THR A 56 -1.94 -0.39 4.17
N GLY A 57 -1.31 0.19 3.13
CA GLY A 57 -1.79 1.38 2.44
C GLY A 57 -1.63 2.68 3.21
N TRP A 58 -0.67 2.80 4.13
CA TRP A 58 -0.44 4.05 4.88
C TRP A 58 -0.05 5.21 3.95
N THR A 59 0.99 5.00 3.13
CA THR A 59 1.45 5.98 2.14
C THR A 59 0.34 6.31 1.14
N SER A 60 -0.29 5.27 0.57
CA SER A 60 -1.42 5.42 -0.36
C SER A 60 -2.54 6.31 0.19
N ARG A 61 -2.97 6.10 1.44
CA ARG A 61 -4.01 6.93 2.08
C ARG A 61 -3.56 8.38 2.26
N LEU A 62 -2.31 8.62 2.69
CA LEU A 62 -1.78 9.97 2.84
C LEU A 62 -1.71 10.71 1.49
N VAL A 63 -1.31 10.02 0.42
CA VAL A 63 -1.26 10.58 -0.93
C VAL A 63 -2.68 10.85 -1.46
N ALA A 64 -3.62 9.92 -1.28
CA ALA A 64 -5.01 10.09 -1.71
C ALA A 64 -5.71 11.25 -0.99
N ARG A 65 -5.43 11.47 0.30
CA ARG A 65 -5.94 12.63 1.06
C ARG A 65 -5.50 13.98 0.48
N ARG A 66 -4.45 14.02 -0.35
CA ARG A 66 -4.01 15.23 -1.08
C ARG A 66 -4.75 15.43 -2.40
N GLY A 67 -5.67 14.54 -2.75
CA GLY A 67 -6.48 14.59 -3.97
C GLY A 67 -5.88 13.86 -5.18
N ALA A 68 -4.76 13.14 -5.00
CA ALA A 68 -4.19 12.31 -6.05
C ALA A 68 -4.99 11.01 -6.23
N LYS A 69 -4.94 10.44 -7.43
CA LYS A 69 -5.51 9.13 -7.78
C LYS A 69 -4.45 8.05 -7.59
N VAL A 70 -4.69 7.14 -6.67
CA VAL A 70 -3.68 6.16 -6.23
C VAL A 70 -4.05 4.75 -6.65
N ILE A 71 -3.07 4.02 -7.17
CA ILE A 71 -3.09 2.55 -7.26
C ILE A 71 -2.01 2.02 -6.33
N GLY A 72 -2.36 1.16 -5.38
CA GLY A 72 -1.41 0.47 -4.52
C GLY A 72 -1.23 -0.99 -4.94
N VAL A 73 0.01 -1.48 -4.96
CA VAL A 73 0.32 -2.87 -5.29
C VAL A 73 1.19 -3.46 -4.20
N ASP A 74 0.82 -4.65 -3.73
CA ASP A 74 1.65 -5.43 -2.80
C ASP A 74 1.50 -6.92 -3.10
N LEU A 75 2.53 -7.70 -2.77
CA LEU A 75 2.51 -9.15 -2.94
C LEU A 75 1.75 -9.87 -1.81
N GLY A 76 1.54 -9.21 -0.67
CA GLY A 76 0.84 -9.75 0.50
C GLY A 76 -0.66 -9.57 0.40
N ALA A 77 -1.39 -10.64 0.11
CA ALA A 77 -2.85 -10.59 -0.05
C ALA A 77 -3.60 -10.06 1.20
N ASP A 78 -3.17 -10.42 2.41
CA ASP A 78 -3.80 -9.92 3.65
C ASP A 78 -3.44 -8.45 3.92
N LEU A 79 -2.27 -8.00 3.44
CA LEU A 79 -1.88 -6.59 3.50
C LEU A 79 -2.77 -5.75 2.57
N VAL A 80 -2.95 -6.20 1.33
CA VAL A 80 -3.86 -5.58 0.35
C VAL A 80 -5.29 -5.54 0.89
N ALA A 81 -5.81 -6.65 1.43
CA ALA A 81 -7.14 -6.69 2.03
C ALA A 81 -7.27 -5.69 3.20
N THR A 82 -6.23 -5.56 4.02
CA THR A 82 -6.18 -4.59 5.12
C THR A 82 -6.12 -3.15 4.60
N ALA A 83 -5.36 -2.89 3.54
CA ALA A 83 -5.25 -1.58 2.90
C ALA A 83 -6.60 -1.12 2.34
N THR A 84 -7.31 -2.01 1.63
CA THR A 84 -8.66 -1.77 1.13
C THR A 84 -9.62 -1.43 2.27
N GLN A 85 -9.69 -2.28 3.32
CA GLN A 85 -10.58 -2.05 4.46
C GLN A 85 -10.33 -0.67 5.11
N ARG A 86 -9.07 -0.24 5.21
CA ARG A 86 -8.70 1.04 5.82
C ARG A 86 -9.04 2.23 4.94
N ALA A 87 -8.81 2.13 3.63
CA ALA A 87 -9.20 3.19 2.70
C ALA A 87 -10.72 3.39 2.71
N GLU A 88 -11.49 2.29 2.68
CA GLU A 88 -12.96 2.32 2.80
C GLU A 88 -13.42 2.96 4.11
N ALA A 89 -12.81 2.59 5.24
CA ALA A 89 -13.14 3.17 6.55
C ALA A 89 -12.86 4.69 6.63
N GLU A 90 -11.96 5.21 5.79
CA GLU A 90 -11.65 6.63 5.68
C GLU A 90 -12.43 7.34 4.55
N GLY A 91 -13.25 6.61 3.78
CA GLY A 91 -13.96 7.14 2.62
C GLY A 91 -13.05 7.54 1.46
N LEU A 92 -11.87 6.91 1.34
CA LEU A 92 -10.90 7.17 0.28
C LEU A 92 -11.08 6.18 -0.87
N GLU A 93 -11.14 6.70 -2.10
CA GLU A 93 -11.17 5.88 -3.32
C GLU A 93 -9.74 5.56 -3.77
N ILE A 94 -9.28 4.34 -3.46
CA ILE A 94 -7.94 3.85 -3.82
C ILE A 94 -8.09 2.44 -4.40
N GLU A 95 -7.47 2.19 -5.54
CA GLU A 95 -7.44 0.85 -6.13
C GLU A 95 -6.24 0.08 -5.57
N TYR A 96 -6.48 -1.07 -4.93
CA TYR A 96 -5.42 -1.96 -4.48
C TYR A 96 -5.41 -3.27 -5.26
N ARG A 97 -4.21 -3.77 -5.57
CA ARG A 97 -4.01 -5.03 -6.28
C ARG A 97 -2.98 -5.89 -5.58
N VAL A 98 -3.24 -7.19 -5.54
CA VAL A 98 -2.17 -8.15 -5.27
C VAL A 98 -1.32 -8.26 -6.53
N GLY A 99 -0.01 -8.08 -6.42
CA GLY A 99 0.85 -8.10 -7.58
C GLY A 99 2.32 -8.26 -7.24
N ASP A 100 3.03 -8.89 -8.17
CA ASP A 100 4.47 -8.98 -8.16
C ASP A 100 5.05 -7.90 -9.08
N ALA A 101 6.00 -7.13 -8.58
CA ALA A 101 6.56 -5.99 -9.32
C ALA A 101 7.74 -6.38 -10.22
N VAL A 102 8.30 -7.59 -10.07
CA VAL A 102 9.47 -8.08 -10.82
C VAL A 102 9.41 -9.57 -11.13
#